data_AF-A0A6B3GIL6-F1
#
_entry.id   AF-A0A6B3GIL6-F1
#
_cell.length_a   1.000
_cell.length_b   1.000
_cell.length_c   1.000
_cell.angle_alpha   90.00
_cell.angle_beta   90.00
_cell.angle_gamma   90.00
#
_symmetry.space_group_name_H-M   'P 1'
#
loop_
_entity.id
_entity.type
_entity.pdbx_description
1 polymer ?
#
loop_
_entity_poly.entity_id
_entity_poly.type
_entity_poly.pdbx_seq_one_letter_code
_entity_poly.pdbx_strand_id
1 'polypeptide(L)' 'MFRKKTPVPVVQTKRCQTCGVVSTDVETMPDPFTTALYPEDYDHGAMTLCPPCAVDRFEAS' A
#
# COMPACT_ATOMS: atom_id res chain seq x y z
N MET A 1 41.31 0.07 -1.74
CA MET A 1 40.41 0.87 -0.88
C MET A 1 38.97 0.66 -1.36
N PHE A 2 38.34 -0.47 -1.02
CA PHE A 2 36.99 -0.80 -1.52
C PHE A 2 35.94 -0.28 -0.54
N ARG A 3 35.33 0.87 -0.84
CA ARG A 3 34.16 1.38 -0.12
C ARG A 3 32.97 0.49 -0.44
N LYS A 4 32.64 -0.43 0.46
CA LYS A 4 31.36 -1.16 0.45
C LYS A 4 30.24 -0.12 0.59
N LYS A 5 29.56 0.21 -0.52
CA LYS A 5 28.30 0.96 -0.48
C LYS A 5 27.29 0.04 0.21
N THR A 6 27.02 0.29 1.48
CA THR A 6 25.89 -0.29 2.19
C THR A 6 24.64 0.00 1.36
N PRO A 7 23.83 -1.02 1.00
CA PRO A 7 22.51 -0.74 0.45
C PRO A 7 21.72 -0.07 1.57
N VAL A 8 21.54 1.24 1.46
CA VAL A 8 20.54 1.94 2.25
C VAL A 8 19.23 1.22 1.93
N PRO A 9 18.50 0.67 2.92
CA PRO A 9 17.17 0.17 2.64
C PRO A 9 16.42 1.38 2.10
N VAL A 10 16.10 1.34 0.80
CA VAL A 10 15.24 2.34 0.18
C VAL A 10 13.91 2.10 0.84
N VAL A 11 13.66 2.78 1.96
CA VAL A 11 12.36 2.82 2.59
C VAL A 11 11.52 3.57 1.59
N GLN A 12 10.90 2.82 0.69
CA GLN A 12 10.23 3.32 -0.49
C GLN A 12 8.97 4.01 0.03
N THR A 13 9.06 5.31 0.30
CA THR A 13 7.92 6.12 0.67
C THR A 13 6.92 6.07 -0.48
N LYS A 14 5.76 5.47 -0.24
CA LYS A 14 4.69 5.39 -1.25
C LYS A 14 3.71 6.52 -1.00
N ARG A 15 3.03 6.94 -2.07
CA ARG A 15 1.95 7.93 -1.99
C ARG A 15 0.63 7.19 -1.87
N CYS A 16 -0.15 7.54 -0.85
CA CYS A 16 -1.51 7.06 -0.70
C CYS A 16 -2.37 7.62 -1.84
N GLN A 17 -3.10 6.76 -2.54
CA GLN A 17 -3.99 7.17 -3.64
C GLN A 17 -5.26 7.88 -3.14
N THR A 18 -5.65 7.70 -1.87
CA THR A 18 -6.86 8.31 -1.29
C THR A 18 -6.60 9.73 -0.77
N CYS A 19 -5.67 9.88 0.17
CA CYS A 19 -5.41 11.17 0.82
C CYS A 19 -4.18 11.91 0.27
N GLY A 20 -3.36 11.24 -0.54
CA GLY A 20 -2.15 11.83 -1.11
C GLY A 20 -0.94 11.89 -0.18
N VAL A 21 -1.02 11.38 1.05
CA VAL A 21 0.10 11.35 2.00
C VAL A 21 1.25 10.51 1.44
N VAL A 22 2.49 10.98 1.60
CA VAL A 22 3.69 10.24 1.21
C VAL A 22 4.36 9.77 2.48
N SER A 23 4.27 8.47 2.75
CA SER A 23 4.81 7.85 3.96
C SER A 23 5.44 6.50 3.65
N THR A 24 6.34 6.07 4.53
CA THR A 24 6.91 4.72 4.52
C THR A 24 5.88 3.67 4.92
N ASP A 25 4.88 4.08 5.68
CA ASP A 25 3.74 3.28 6.14
C ASP A 25 2.66 3.10 5.07
N VAL A 26 2.84 3.67 3.88
CA VAL A 26 1.90 3.44 2.78
C VAL A 26 2.24 2.09 2.17
N GLU A 27 1.31 1.15 2.30
CA GLU A 27 1.47 -0.23 1.85
C GLU A 27 0.70 -0.46 0.55
N THR A 28 1.17 -1.42 -0.26
CA THR A 28 0.42 -1.86 -1.43
C THR A 28 -0.46 -3.02 -0.99
N MET A 29 -1.77 -2.84 -1.09
CA MET A 29 -2.77 -3.82 -0.67
C MET A 29 -3.80 -4.03 -1.79
N PRO A 30 -4.42 -5.21 -1.87
CA PRO A 30 -5.54 -5.43 -2.78
C PRO A 30 -6.68 -4.46 -2.46
N ASP A 31 -7.36 -3.95 -3.48
CA ASP A 31 -8.49 -3.04 -3.28
C ASP A 31 -9.63 -3.79 -2.57
N PRO A 32 -10.01 -3.34 -1.35
CA PRO A 32 -10.95 -4.06 -0.51
C PRO A 32 -12.36 -4.11 -1.10
N PHE A 33 -12.70 -3.18 -2.00
CA PHE A 33 -14.00 -3.18 -2.68
C PHE A 33 -14.10 -4.35 -3.66
N THR A 34 -13.02 -4.61 -4.42
CA THR A 34 -12.97 -5.81 -5.29
C THR A 34 -12.91 -7.11 -4.50
N THR A 35 -12.19 -7.15 -3.36
CA THR A 35 -12.19 -8.30 -2.46
C THR A 35 -13.56 -8.58 -1.85
N ALA A 36 -14.32 -7.54 -1.50
CA ALA A 36 -15.68 -7.71 -0.97
C ALA A 36 -16.67 -8.19 -2.04
N LEU A 37 -16.55 -7.70 -3.28
CA LEU A 37 -17.43 -8.08 -4.39
C LEU A 37 -17.11 -9.45 -5.00
N TYR A 38 -15.83 -9.81 -5.08
CA TYR A 38 -15.34 -11.01 -5.75
C TYR A 38 -14.29 -11.74 -4.91
N PRO A 39 -14.60 -12.21 -3.69
CA PRO A 39 -13.61 -12.79 -2.76
C PRO A 39 -12.89 -14.04 -3.28
N GLU A 40 -13.38 -14.65 -4.35
CA GLU A 40 -12.79 -15.81 -5.04
C GLU A 40 -11.72 -15.43 -6.08
N ASP A 41 -11.64 -14.16 -6.46
CA ASP A 41 -10.64 -13.65 -7.39
C ASP A 41 -9.31 -13.39 -6.67
N TYR A 42 -8.20 -13.93 -7.19
CA TYR A 42 -6.87 -13.67 -6.63
C TYR A 42 -6.23 -12.40 -7.21
N ASP A 43 -6.79 -11.86 -8.30
CA ASP A 43 -6.31 -10.65 -8.98
C ASP A 43 -7.17 -9.44 -8.59
N HIS A 44 -7.13 -9.10 -7.30
CA HIS A 44 -7.69 -7.83 -6.85
C HIS A 44 -6.76 -6.69 -7.26
N GLY A 45 -7.33 -5.62 -7.81
CA GLY A 45 -6.55 -4.44 -8.21
C GLY A 45 -5.72 -3.93 -7.04
N ALA A 46 -4.39 -3.93 -7.17
CA ALA A 46 -3.51 -3.47 -6.11
C ALA A 46 -3.51 -1.93 -6.02
N MET A 47 -3.71 -1.39 -4.82
CA MET A 47 -3.71 0.04 -4.55
C MET A 47 -2.74 0.39 -3.42
N THR A 48 -2.20 1.62 -3.44
CA THR A 48 -1.32 2.12 -2.38
C THR A 48 -2.11 2.94 -1.38
N LEU A 49 -2.21 2.43 -0.16
CA LEU A 49 -3.00 3.05 0.91
C LEU A 49 -2.20 3.24 2.18
N CYS A 50 -2.54 4.32 2.87
CA CYS A 50 -2.08 4.57 4.23
C CYS A 50 -2.93 3.74 5.22
N PRO A 51 -2.40 3.29 6.38
CA PRO A 51 -3.15 2.51 7.35
C PRO A 51 -4.51 3.10 7.73
N PRO A 52 -4.66 4.42 8.04
CA PRO A 52 -5.98 4.97 8.34
C PRO A 52 -6.90 5.01 7.11
N CYS A 53 -6.34 5.20 5.91
CA CYS A 53 -7.10 5.18 4.65
C CYS A 53 -7.59 3.78 4.28
N ALA A 54 -6.79 2.77 4.62
CA ALA A 54 -7.12 1.36 4.44
C ALA A 54 -8.29 0.98 5.35
N VAL A 55 -8.19 1.28 6.64
CA VAL A 55 -9.24 1.00 7.62
C VAL A 55 -10.55 1.69 7.25
N ASP A 56 -10.51 2.98 6.89
CA ASP A 56 -11.69 3.73 6.46
C ASP A 56 -12.40 3.08 5.25
N ARG A 57 -11.63 2.53 4.29
CA ARG A 57 -12.19 1.78 3.15
C ARG A 57 -12.69 0.38 3.51
N PHE A 58 -12.11 -0.27 4.51
CA PHE A 58 -12.58 -1.58 5.00
C PHE A 58 -13.87 -1.45 5.83
N GLU A 59 -13.97 -0.44 6.70
CA GLU A 59 -15.14 -0.24 7.57
C GLU A 59 -16.35 0.39 6.85
N ALA A 60 -16.13 1.04 5.70
CA ALA A 60 -17.22 1.56 4.87
C ALA A 60 -17.92 0.49 4.01
N SER A 61 -17.47 -0.76 4.05
CA SER A 61 -17.99 -1.88 3.26
C SER A 61 -18.82 -2.88 4.06
#